data_AF-A0A958A7U1-F1
#
_entry.id   AF-A0A958A7U1-F1
#
_cell.length_a   1.000
_cell.length_b   1.000
_cell.length_c   1.000
_cell.angle_alpha   90.00
_cell.angle_beta   90.00
_cell.angle_gamma   90.00
#
_symmetry.space_group_name_H-M   'P 1'
#
loop_
_entity.id
_entity.type
_entity.pdbx_description
1 polymer ?
#
loop_
_entity_poly.entity_id
_entity_poly.type
_entity_poly.pdbx_seq_one_letter_code
_entity_poly.pdbx_strand_id
1 'polypeptide(L)' 'MDKQTLIDHLNEDLAGELSAIIQYITYAAKATGPFRPQLAQFFLAEVADEQMHAQFLANKIVALGGEPITTPEPVPEAA' A
#
# COMPACT_ATOMS: atom_id res chain seq x y z
N MET A 1 -9.16 23.35 1.19
CA MET A 1 -8.14 22.58 0.47
C MET A 1 -8.34 22.84 -1.01
N ASP A 2 -7.32 23.32 -1.72
CA ASP A 2 -7.40 23.43 -3.18
C ASP A 2 -7.20 22.06 -3.85
N LYS A 3 -7.44 22.00 -5.17
CA LYS A 3 -7.36 20.76 -5.94
C LYS A 3 -5.95 20.15 -5.93
N GLN A 4 -4.91 20.97 -5.96
CA GLN A 4 -3.54 20.47 -5.97
C GLN A 4 -3.22 19.82 -4.63
N THR A 5 -3.57 20.47 -3.53
CA THR A 5 -3.40 19.91 -2.18
C THR A 5 -4.14 18.58 -2.01
N LEU A 6 -5.34 18.44 -2.59
CA LEU A 6 -6.04 17.15 -2.61
C LEU A 6 -5.27 16.07 -3.37
N ILE A 7 -4.75 16.40 -4.55
CA ILE A 7 -3.95 15.47 -5.39
C ILE A 7 -2.67 15.06 -4.66
N ASP A 8 -2.04 15.98 -3.93
CA ASP A 8 -0.81 15.73 -3.19
C ASP A 8 -1.08 14.74 -2.04
N HIS A 9 -2.14 14.94 -1.25
CA HIS A 9 -2.52 14.00 -0.20
C HIS A 9 -2.94 12.63 -0.75
N LEU A 10 -3.65 12.57 -1.89
CA LEU A 10 -3.99 11.30 -2.52
C LEU A 10 -2.75 10.53 -2.99
N ASN A 11 -1.70 11.24 -3.40
CA ASN A 11 -0.42 10.63 -3.76
C ASN A 11 0.35 10.15 -2.53
N GLU A 12 0.28 10.85 -1.41
CA GLU A 12 0.81 10.39 -0.12
C GLU A 12 0.13 9.08 0.30
N ASP A 13 -1.21 9.03 0.26
CA ASP A 13 -1.98 7.81 0.53
C ASP A 13 -1.59 6.68 -0.44
N LEU A 14 -1.46 6.96 -1.74
CA LEU A 14 -1.06 5.96 -2.75
C LEU A 14 0.34 5.39 -2.46
N ALA A 15 1.30 6.23 -2.05
CA ALA A 15 2.63 5.76 -1.67
C ALA A 15 2.58 4.84 -0.44
N GLY A 16 1.68 5.13 0.51
CA GLY A 16 1.38 4.30 1.67
C GLY A 16 0.85 2.92 1.27
N GLU A 17 -0.14 2.84 0.37
CA GLU A 17 -0.70 1.54 -0.07
C GLU A 17 0.33 0.69 -0.82
N LEU A 18 1.16 1.32 -1.66
CA LEU A 18 2.26 0.62 -2.34
C LEU A 18 3.30 0.08 -1.34
N SER A 19 3.60 0.84 -0.28
CA SER A 19 4.47 0.39 0.81
C SER A 19 3.85 -0.77 1.58
N ALA A 20 2.56 -0.71 1.89
CA ALA A 20 1.82 -1.75 2.60
C ALA A 20 1.83 -3.09 1.83
N ILE A 21 1.65 -3.06 0.50
CA ILE A 21 1.78 -4.25 -0.36
C ILE A 21 3.16 -4.90 -0.19
N ILE A 22 4.24 -4.12 -0.29
CA ILE A 22 5.61 -4.62 -0.15
C ILE A 22 5.86 -5.15 1.27
N GLN A 23 5.36 -4.43 2.28
CA GLN A 23 5.47 -4.79 3.68
C GLN A 23 4.81 -6.14 3.96
N TYR A 24 3.54 -6.32 3.59
CA TYR A 24 2.80 -7.54 3.89
C TYR A 24 3.37 -8.77 3.18
N ILE A 25 3.84 -8.63 1.94
CA ILE A 25 4.55 -9.72 1.24
C ILE A 25 5.82 -10.12 2.03
N THR A 26 6.60 -9.11 2.45
CA THR A 26 7.86 -9.33 3.17
C THR A 26 7.61 -9.97 4.54
N TYR A 27 6.58 -9.50 5.26
CA TYR A 27 6.22 -9.96 6.60
C TYR A 27 5.66 -11.38 6.55
N ALA A 28 4.83 -11.71 5.56
CA ALA A 28 4.36 -13.06 5.33
C ALA A 28 5.52 -14.05 5.10
N ALA A 29 6.52 -13.64 4.30
CA ALA A 29 7.68 -14.48 4.02
C ALA A 29 8.54 -14.72 5.28
N LYS A 30 8.73 -13.66 6.09
CA LYS A 30 9.56 -13.67 7.30
C LYS A 30 8.88 -14.23 8.55
N ALA A 31 7.55 -14.39 8.56
CA ALA A 31 6.82 -14.93 9.71
C ALA A 31 7.38 -16.30 10.16
N THR A 32 7.62 -16.52 11.45
CA THR A 32 8.12 -17.81 11.97
C THR A 32 7.29 -18.29 13.18
N GLY A 33 7.58 -19.50 13.66
CA GLY A 33 6.92 -20.06 14.84
C GLY A 33 5.60 -20.79 14.55
N PRO A 34 4.90 -21.23 15.60
CA PRO A 34 3.73 -22.11 15.48
C PRO A 34 2.53 -21.46 14.77
N PHE A 35 2.45 -20.12 14.78
CA PHE A 35 1.39 -19.36 14.13
C PHE A 35 1.74 -18.86 12.73
N ARG A 36 2.89 -19.30 12.16
CA ARG A 36 3.32 -18.88 10.82
C ARG A 36 2.22 -19.04 9.77
N PRO A 37 1.50 -20.17 9.66
CA PRO A 37 0.48 -20.33 8.62
C PRO A 37 -0.64 -19.27 8.70
N GLN A 38 -1.11 -18.97 9.92
CA GLN A 38 -2.18 -17.99 10.14
C GLN A 38 -1.70 -16.57 9.87
N LEU A 39 -0.50 -16.21 10.32
CA LEU A 39 0.08 -14.89 10.09
C LEU A 39 0.38 -14.65 8.61
N ALA A 40 0.96 -15.63 7.92
CA ALA A 40 1.22 -15.52 6.49
C ALA A 40 -0.09 -15.40 5.69
N GLN A 41 -1.12 -16.17 6.05
CA GLN A 41 -2.44 -16.04 5.42
C GLN A 41 -3.07 -14.67 5.67
N PHE A 42 -2.99 -14.15 6.90
CA PHE A 42 -3.48 -12.82 7.26
C PHE A 42 -2.80 -11.75 6.41
N PHE A 43 -1.47 -11.67 6.42
CA PHE A 43 -0.74 -10.66 5.65
C PHE A 43 -1.00 -10.75 4.15
N LEU A 44 -1.08 -11.96 3.57
CA LEU A 44 -1.35 -12.12 2.14
C LEU A 44 -2.79 -11.76 1.75
N ALA A 45 -3.74 -11.79 2.69
CA ALA A 45 -5.10 -11.30 2.44
C ALA A 45 -5.08 -9.76 2.29
N GLU A 46 -4.36 -9.06 3.16
CA GLU A 46 -4.24 -7.59 3.12
C GLU A 46 -3.62 -7.11 1.79
N VAL A 47 -2.71 -7.86 1.18
CA VAL A 47 -2.11 -7.50 -0.13
C VAL A 47 -3.18 -7.24 -1.21
N ALA A 48 -4.25 -8.04 -1.22
CA ALA A 48 -5.33 -7.85 -2.19
C ALA A 48 -6.15 -6.59 -1.89
N ASP A 49 -6.35 -6.28 -0.61
CA ASP A 49 -7.09 -5.09 -0.17
C ASP A 49 -6.31 -3.80 -0.49
N GLU A 50 -5.02 -3.74 -0.16
CA GLU A 50 -4.18 -2.58 -0.47
C GLU A 50 -3.98 -2.41 -1.99
N GLN A 51 -3.99 -3.49 -2.76
CA GLN A 51 -4.02 -3.40 -4.22
C GLN A 51 -5.29 -2.70 -4.72
N MET A 52 -6.45 -3.01 -4.13
CA MET A 52 -7.71 -2.34 -4.48
C MET A 52 -7.67 -0.85 -4.08
N HIS A 53 -7.13 -0.52 -2.90
CA HIS A 53 -6.95 0.86 -2.45
C HIS A 53 -6.02 1.64 -3.39
N ALA A 54 -4.85 1.10 -3.72
CA ALA A 54 -3.90 1.72 -4.64
C ALA A 54 -4.52 1.98 -6.03
N GLN A 55 -5.28 1.01 -6.56
CA GLN A 55 -5.97 1.18 -7.85
C GLN A 55 -7.05 2.27 -7.77
N PHE A 56 -7.81 2.33 -6.68
CA PHE A 56 -8.80 3.38 -6.48
C PHE A 56 -8.15 4.77 -6.42
N LEU A 57 -7.09 4.93 -5.63
CA LEU A 57 -6.37 6.20 -5.47
C LEU A 57 -5.74 6.66 -6.78
N ALA A 58 -5.04 5.78 -7.49
CA ALA A 58 -4.42 6.11 -8.78
C ALA A 58 -5.47 6.60 -9.81
N ASN A 59 -6.60 5.90 -9.92
CA ASN A 59 -7.70 6.32 -10.79
C ASN A 59 -8.29 7.68 -10.37
N LYS A 60 -8.40 7.93 -9.06
CA LYS A 60 -8.92 9.18 -8.53
C LYS A 60 -7.98 10.36 -8.83
N ILE A 61 -6.68 10.18 -8.67
CA ILE A 61 -5.64 11.17 -9.00
C ILE A 61 -5.74 11.57 -10.47
N VAL A 62 -5.80 10.58 -11.38
CA VAL A 62 -5.96 10.82 -12.82
C VAL A 62 -7.26 11.56 -13.12
N ALA A 63 -8.39 11.17 -12.49
CA ALA A 63 -9.68 11.83 -12.69
C ALA A 63 -9.69 13.32 -12.25
N LEU A 64 -8.80 13.71 -11.34
CA LEU A 64 -8.61 15.10 -10.91
C LEU A 64 -7.61 15.88 -11.79
N GLY A 65 -6.96 15.20 -12.74
CA GLY A 65 -5.94 15.73 -13.65
C GLY A 65 -4.53 15.74 -13.06
N GLY A 66 -4.26 14.90 -12.05
CA GLY A 66 -2.92 14.69 -11.50
C GLY A 66 -2.24 13.44 -12.09
N GLU A 67 -0.95 13.29 -11.80
CA GLU A 67 -0.16 12.09 -12.14
C GLU A 67 -0.01 11.22 -10.88
N PRO A 68 -0.38 9.94 -10.91
CA PRO A 68 -0.15 9.01 -9.80
C PRO A 68 1.32 8.71 -9.59
N ILE A 69 1.76 8.68 -8.34
CA ILE A 69 3.11 8.25 -7.99
C ILE A 69 3.28 6.74 -8.16
N THR A 70 4.51 6.32 -8.44
CA THR A 70 4.91 4.91 -8.58
C THR A 70 5.86 4.45 -7.49
N THR A 71 6.33 5.38 -6.66
CA THR A 71 7.32 5.13 -5.62
C THR A 71 6.61 4.92 -4.29
N PRO A 72 6.80 3.77 -3.62
CA PRO A 72 6.24 3.53 -2.30
C PRO A 72 6.95 4.39 -1.24
N GLU A 73 6.30 4.57 -0.10
CA GLU A 73 7.00 5.00 1.11
C GLU A 73 8.06 3.96 1.55
N PRO A 74 9.05 4.37 2.35
CA PRO A 74 10.01 3.42 2.93
C PRO A 74 9.32 2.34 3.76
N VAL A 75 9.62 1.08 3.44
CA VAL A 75 9.09 -0.07 4.18
C VAL A 75 10.02 -0.37 5.36
N PRO A 76 9.52 -0.36 6.61
CA PRO A 76 10.31 -0.76 7.77
C PRO A 76 10.81 -2.20 7.65
N GLU A 77 11.98 -2.50 8.20
CA GLU A 77 12.47 -3.88 8.27
C GLU A 77 11.49 -4.73 9.08
N ALA A 78 11.08 -5.88 8.51
CA ALA A 78 10.31 -6.84 9.30
C ALA A 78 11.18 -7.35 10.45
N ALA A 79 10.65 -7.34 11.68
CA ALA A 79 11.32 -7.94 12.82
C ALA A 79 11.45 -9.47 12.69
#